data_AF-A0A9D5KFB9-F1
#
_entry.id   AF-A0A9D5KFB9-F1
#
_cell.length_a   1.000
_cell.length_b   1.000
_cell.length_c   1.000
_cell.angle_alpha   90.00
_cell.angle_beta   90.00
_cell.angle_gamma   90.00
#
_symmetry.space_group_name_H-M   'P 1'
#
loop_
_entity.id
_entity.type
_entity.pdbx_description
1 polymer ?
#
loop_
_entity_poly.entity_id
_entity_poly.type
_entity_poly.pdbx_seq_one_letter_code
_entity_poly.pdbx_strand_id
1 'polypeptide(L)'
;MDSTMYHSLARWCLLLLPVGTALFLGCGYPADSGDRDLIEIERVWQYLKVYSLYSSQVPDHEEALTYNDPSNLVAAIPDTLYSHVGDTTFTVASYLPYCPDLGPTACAGCLRKKRGTSATVFAQQLTDNTVLVRIDSFNTETDAELRELGVLAEPFPNVILDLSENPGGSLESCTAAVELFLPAGIPFDSVVRRDDVQETGDTGFVREIWSSTRTGDAWEGKKIAVLIHQGTASAAEILAASLRYGLGDTAVMLVGMPSYGKSIGQYRFCLWRSSGAELVLTGFRFFPLGDGARDYHERGIVPDDSVSSNTRWGLVAAAGAWLEPGFEGLVPQAIQDSLSVDTILVPLRKPRCYTQLPDWETPPF
;
A
#
# COMPACT_ATOMS: atom_id res chain seq x y z
N MET A 1 12.88 -26.72 54.14
CA MET A 1 14.00 -27.61 54.48
C MET A 1 13.74 -28.94 53.80
N ASP A 2 14.38 -29.35 52.72
CA ASP A 2 15.47 -28.84 51.86
C ASP A 2 15.32 -29.63 50.54
N SER A 3 15.31 -29.10 49.31
CA SER A 3 16.36 -28.39 48.56
C SER A 3 17.72 -29.08 48.57
N THR A 4 17.98 -29.98 47.61
CA THR A 4 19.33 -30.30 47.10
C THR A 4 19.26 -31.27 45.93
N MET A 5 18.96 -30.76 44.72
CA MET A 5 19.47 -31.39 43.49
C MET A 5 19.43 -30.44 42.28
N TYR A 6 19.93 -29.21 42.44
CA TYR A 6 20.22 -28.32 41.31
C TYR A 6 21.41 -27.43 41.64
N HIS A 7 22.60 -28.02 41.67
CA HIS A 7 23.86 -27.27 41.65
C HIS A 7 24.88 -28.03 40.79
N SER A 8 24.94 -27.65 39.52
CA SER A 8 26.18 -27.71 38.76
C SER A 8 26.07 -26.75 37.58
N LEU A 9 26.88 -25.69 37.65
CA LEU A 9 27.39 -24.90 36.51
C LEU A 9 26.46 -23.85 35.89
N ALA A 10 26.31 -22.71 36.58
CA ALA A 10 26.05 -21.44 35.90
C ALA A 10 26.66 -20.28 36.71
N ARG A 11 27.99 -20.14 36.63
CA ARG A 11 28.72 -18.88 36.88
C ARG A 11 30.11 -19.10 36.32
N TRP A 12 30.44 -18.45 35.22
CA TRP A 12 31.71 -17.77 34.94
C TRP A 12 31.60 -17.16 33.52
N CYS A 13 32.04 -15.90 33.41
CA CYS A 13 32.27 -15.09 32.21
C CYS A 13 31.18 -14.09 31.78
N LEU A 14 31.12 -12.97 32.54
CA LEU A 14 31.15 -11.64 31.91
C LEU A 14 32.54 -11.45 31.28
N LEU A 15 32.60 -11.05 30.01
CA LEU A 15 33.70 -10.28 29.43
C LEU A 15 33.22 -9.56 28.16
N LEU A 16 33.86 -8.43 27.91
CA LEU A 16 33.48 -7.28 27.10
C LEU A 16 34.06 -7.34 25.66
N LEU A 17 33.33 -6.76 24.69
CA LEU A 17 33.73 -6.21 23.36
C LEU A 17 34.01 -7.21 22.19
N PRO A 18 34.02 -6.80 20.90
CA PRO A 18 33.34 -5.70 20.17
C PRO A 18 32.65 -6.14 18.84
N VAL A 19 32.08 -5.16 18.13
CA VAL A 19 31.48 -5.17 16.78
C VAL A 19 32.29 -5.92 15.71
N GLY A 20 31.61 -6.72 14.88
CA GLY A 20 32.10 -7.12 13.55
C GLY A 20 31.92 -8.60 13.21
N THR A 21 31.20 -8.88 12.12
CA THR A 21 31.02 -10.20 11.46
C THR A 21 30.24 -11.27 12.23
N ALA A 22 28.92 -11.28 12.07
CA ALA A 22 28.13 -12.50 12.26
C ALA A 22 28.27 -13.37 11.01
N LEU A 23 29.05 -14.46 11.12
CA LEU A 23 28.99 -15.58 10.20
C LEU A 23 27.54 -16.11 10.16
N PHE A 24 26.94 -16.15 8.97
CA PHE A 24 25.74 -16.92 8.69
C PHE A 24 26.07 -18.41 8.77
N LEU A 25 25.97 -18.99 9.97
CA LEU A 25 25.82 -20.43 10.15
C LEU A 25 24.37 -20.69 10.50
N GLY A 26 23.62 -21.21 9.53
CA GLY A 26 22.23 -21.59 9.67
C GLY A 26 22.08 -22.69 10.72
N CYS A 27 21.62 -22.32 11.90
CA CYS A 27 21.00 -23.23 12.85
C CYS A 27 19.50 -23.29 12.53
N GLY A 28 19.14 -23.94 11.42
CA GLY A 28 17.76 -24.34 11.18
C GLY A 28 17.41 -25.50 12.11
N TYR A 29 16.59 -25.23 13.12
CA TYR A 29 15.89 -26.30 13.85
C TYR A 29 14.68 -26.70 12.99
N PRO A 30 14.49 -27.99 12.65
CA PRO A 30 13.23 -28.40 12.06
C PRO A 30 12.13 -28.19 13.11
N ALA A 31 11.13 -27.36 12.80
CA ALA A 31 9.91 -27.30 13.57
C ALA A 31 9.20 -28.65 13.40
N ASP A 32 9.03 -29.40 14.49
CA ASP A 32 8.31 -30.66 14.49
C ASP A 32 6.86 -30.37 14.06
N SER A 33 6.43 -30.94 12.94
CA SER A 33 5.19 -30.61 12.22
C SER A 33 3.93 -31.17 12.89
N GLY A 34 3.87 -31.15 14.21
CA GLY A 34 2.76 -31.68 15.01
C GLY A 34 2.72 -31.18 16.46
N ASP A 35 3.77 -30.51 16.93
CA ASP A 35 3.79 -29.90 18.25
C ASP A 35 3.45 -28.41 18.19
N ARG A 36 2.65 -28.01 19.16
CA ARG A 36 2.21 -26.65 19.40
C ARG A 36 3.39 -25.69 19.56
N ASP A 37 3.59 -24.76 18.62
CA ASP A 37 4.63 -23.73 18.72
C ASP A 37 4.21 -22.59 19.63
N LEU A 38 4.31 -22.83 20.94
CA LEU A 38 3.99 -21.85 21.98
C LEU A 38 4.81 -20.55 21.87
N ILE A 39 6.05 -20.63 21.38
CA ILE A 39 6.93 -19.47 21.25
C ILE A 39 6.42 -18.56 20.12
N GLU A 40 6.07 -19.17 18.99
CA GLU A 40 5.51 -18.45 17.86
C GLU A 40 4.14 -17.83 18.20
N ILE A 41 3.27 -18.58 18.89
CA ILE A 41 1.98 -18.07 19.38
C ILE A 41 2.16 -16.88 20.32
N GLU A 42 3.05 -17.01 21.31
CA GLU A 42 3.38 -15.93 22.24
C GLU A 42 3.86 -14.69 21.50
N ARG A 43 4.72 -14.88 20.50
CA ARG A 43 5.26 -13.77 19.70
C ARG A 43 4.20 -13.09 18.85
N VAL A 44 3.34 -13.86 18.17
CA VAL A 44 2.21 -13.30 17.41
C VAL A 44 1.27 -12.54 18.33
N TRP A 45 0.94 -13.10 19.50
CA TRP A 45 0.14 -12.43 20.51
C TRP A 45 0.75 -11.09 20.96
N GLN A 46 2.06 -11.06 21.22
CA GLN A 46 2.77 -9.82 21.59
C GLN A 46 2.68 -8.76 20.49
N TYR A 47 2.92 -9.12 19.22
CA TYR A 47 2.78 -8.18 18.11
C TYR A 47 1.35 -7.64 17.99
N LEU A 48 0.34 -8.50 18.15
CA LEU A 48 -1.06 -8.09 18.10
C LEU A 48 -1.42 -7.13 19.25
N LYS A 49 -1.01 -7.43 20.50
CA LYS A 49 -1.28 -6.56 21.64
C LYS A 49 -0.58 -5.21 21.53
N VAL A 50 0.63 -5.15 20.97
CA VAL A 50 1.38 -3.90 20.84
C VAL A 50 0.88 -3.08 19.65
N TYR A 51 0.86 -3.67 18.45
CA TYR A 51 0.74 -2.92 17.21
C TYR A 51 -0.66 -2.91 16.58
N SER A 52 -1.55 -3.86 16.92
CA SER A 52 -2.86 -3.94 16.26
C SER A 52 -3.78 -2.80 16.68
N LEU A 53 -4.48 -2.20 15.72
CA LEU A 53 -5.62 -1.32 16.02
C LEU A 53 -6.74 -2.05 16.76
N TYR A 54 -6.83 -3.36 16.58
CA TYR A 54 -7.83 -4.23 17.19
C TYR A 54 -7.29 -4.96 18.42
N SER A 55 -6.28 -4.40 19.10
CA SER A 55 -5.64 -5.02 20.27
C SER A 55 -6.63 -5.40 21.39
N SER A 56 -7.77 -4.71 21.48
CA SER A 56 -8.85 -5.00 22.43
C SER A 56 -9.63 -6.29 22.09
N GLN A 57 -9.56 -6.75 20.84
CA GLN A 57 -10.15 -8.02 20.38
C GLN A 57 -9.17 -9.18 20.52
N VAL A 58 -7.90 -8.89 20.78
CA VAL A 58 -6.87 -9.92 21.00
C VAL A 58 -7.11 -10.55 22.36
N PRO A 59 -7.21 -11.89 22.47
CA PRO A 59 -7.37 -12.58 23.74
C PRO A 59 -6.31 -12.21 24.77
N ASP A 60 -6.59 -12.42 26.06
CA ASP A 60 -5.57 -12.27 27.09
C ASP A 60 -4.54 -13.41 27.00
N HIS A 61 -3.37 -13.19 27.61
CA HIS A 61 -2.20 -14.06 27.46
C HIS A 61 -2.52 -15.54 27.72
N GLU A 62 -3.22 -15.86 28.82
CA GLU A 62 -3.57 -17.25 29.16
C GLU A 62 -4.46 -17.92 28.11
N GLU A 63 -5.41 -17.17 27.53
CA GLU A 63 -6.29 -17.67 26.47
C GLU A 63 -5.56 -17.81 25.14
N ALA A 64 -4.71 -16.84 24.79
CA ALA A 64 -3.87 -16.92 23.59
C ALA A 64 -2.96 -18.17 23.64
N LEU A 65 -2.43 -18.48 24.83
CA LEU A 65 -1.72 -19.70 25.11
C LEU A 65 -2.64 -20.91 25.35
N THR A 66 -3.85 -20.93 24.77
CA THR A 66 -4.63 -22.18 24.51
C THR A 66 -4.70 -22.58 23.02
N TYR A 67 -4.43 -21.66 22.10
CA TYR A 67 -4.48 -21.93 20.65
C TYR A 67 -3.38 -22.91 20.22
N ASN A 68 -3.65 -23.76 19.23
CA ASN A 68 -2.66 -24.72 18.73
C ASN A 68 -1.81 -24.19 17.56
N ASP A 69 -2.30 -23.15 16.87
CA ASP A 69 -1.70 -22.59 15.67
C ASP A 69 -1.92 -21.06 15.64
N PRO A 70 -0.92 -20.25 15.27
CA PRO A 70 -1.06 -18.80 15.20
C PRO A 70 -2.15 -18.30 14.24
N SER A 71 -2.46 -19.04 13.17
CA SER A 71 -3.53 -18.71 12.22
C SER A 71 -4.89 -18.65 12.92
N ASN A 72 -5.11 -19.51 13.92
CA ASN A 72 -6.35 -19.51 14.70
C ASN A 72 -6.43 -18.29 15.64
N LEU A 73 -5.29 -17.84 16.17
CA LEU A 73 -5.22 -16.64 17.02
C LEU A 73 -5.55 -15.38 16.21
N VAL A 74 -5.05 -15.28 14.97
CA VAL A 74 -5.29 -14.11 14.12
C VAL A 74 -6.66 -14.13 13.44
N ALA A 75 -7.34 -15.28 13.32
CA ALA A 75 -8.58 -15.44 12.57
C ALA A 75 -9.73 -14.52 13.04
N ALA A 76 -9.74 -14.16 14.34
CA ALA A 76 -10.74 -13.26 14.91
C ALA A 76 -10.35 -11.77 14.78
N ILE A 77 -9.14 -11.46 14.32
CA ILE A 77 -8.62 -10.10 14.22
C ILE A 77 -8.82 -9.59 12.79
N PRO A 78 -9.58 -8.50 12.58
CA PRO A 78 -9.86 -7.99 11.24
C PRO A 78 -8.59 -7.69 10.44
N ASP A 79 -8.63 -8.01 9.14
CA ASP A 79 -7.60 -7.69 8.13
C ASP A 79 -6.16 -8.03 8.58
N THR A 80 -6.04 -9.09 9.39
CA THR A 80 -4.80 -9.63 9.93
C THR A 80 -4.59 -11.05 9.40
N LEU A 81 -3.39 -11.34 8.92
CA LEU A 81 -3.03 -12.59 8.29
C LEU A 81 -1.75 -13.18 8.89
N TYR A 82 -1.70 -14.51 8.94
CA TYR A 82 -0.52 -15.30 9.28
C TYR A 82 -0.31 -16.35 8.19
N SER A 83 0.91 -16.49 7.68
CA SER A 83 1.24 -17.48 6.65
C SER A 83 2.71 -17.85 6.65
N HIS A 84 3.07 -19.05 6.23
CA HIS A 84 4.47 -19.44 5.99
C HIS A 84 4.95 -18.97 4.61
N VAL A 85 6.17 -18.42 4.55
CA VAL A 85 6.80 -18.01 3.28
C VAL A 85 6.89 -19.20 2.34
N GLY A 86 6.10 -19.17 1.26
CA GLY A 86 6.03 -20.21 0.24
C GLY A 86 4.63 -20.80 0.04
N ASP A 87 3.77 -20.79 1.07
CA ASP A 87 2.42 -21.39 1.00
C ASP A 87 1.40 -20.45 0.35
N THR A 88 1.56 -19.14 0.54
CA THR A 88 0.81 -18.10 -0.16
C THR A 88 1.67 -16.87 -0.33
N THR A 89 1.82 -16.37 -1.56
CA THR A 89 2.17 -14.95 -1.71
C THR A 89 0.95 -14.16 -1.29
N PHE A 90 1.05 -13.35 -0.24
CA PHE A 90 0.05 -12.35 0.08
C PHE A 90 -0.16 -11.47 -1.15
N THR A 91 -1.22 -11.75 -1.91
CA THR A 91 -1.60 -10.96 -3.07
C THR A 91 -2.69 -10.00 -2.64
N VAL A 92 -2.91 -8.92 -3.37
CA VAL A 92 -4.05 -8.02 -3.14
C VAL A 92 -5.37 -8.81 -2.96
N ALA A 93 -5.54 -9.93 -3.67
CA ALA A 93 -6.69 -10.81 -3.56
C ALA A 93 -6.89 -11.48 -2.18
N SER A 94 -5.81 -11.73 -1.41
CA SER A 94 -5.93 -12.29 -0.04
C SER A 94 -6.38 -11.25 1.00
N TYR A 95 -6.50 -9.98 0.60
CA TYR A 95 -6.93 -8.87 1.46
C TYR A 95 -8.29 -8.27 1.06
N LEU A 96 -9.01 -8.90 0.12
CA LEU A 96 -10.36 -8.48 -0.24
C LEU A 96 -11.34 -9.03 0.82
N PRO A 97 -11.90 -8.21 1.73
CA PRO A 97 -13.08 -8.62 2.45
C PRO A 97 -14.20 -8.93 1.46
N TYR A 98 -14.92 -9.99 1.80
CA TYR A 98 -16.21 -10.39 1.26
C TYR A 98 -17.13 -9.19 1.01
N CYS A 99 -17.41 -8.89 -0.27
CA CYS A 99 -18.51 -8.00 -0.67
C CYS A 99 -19.84 -8.76 -0.47
N PRO A 100 -20.74 -8.33 0.44
CA PRO A 100 -22.03 -9.01 0.63
C PRO A 100 -22.95 -8.92 -0.61
N ASP A 101 -22.78 -7.89 -1.45
CA ASP A 101 -23.65 -7.65 -2.61
C ASP A 101 -23.19 -8.33 -3.91
N LEU A 102 -21.96 -8.84 -3.93
CA LEU A 102 -21.37 -9.50 -5.09
C LEU A 102 -20.77 -10.82 -4.58
N GLY A 103 -21.56 -11.89 -4.66
CA GLY A 103 -21.17 -13.21 -4.13
C GLY A 103 -19.76 -13.67 -4.51
N PRO A 104 -19.21 -14.68 -3.81
CA PRO A 104 -17.77 -15.03 -3.76
C PRO A 104 -17.07 -15.29 -5.10
N THR A 105 -17.82 -15.45 -6.20
CA THR A 105 -17.31 -15.67 -7.56
C THR A 105 -17.01 -14.39 -8.34
N ALA A 106 -17.54 -13.23 -7.96
CA ALA A 106 -17.33 -11.98 -8.69
C ALA A 106 -15.97 -11.31 -8.36
N CYS A 107 -15.50 -11.41 -7.12
CA CYS A 107 -14.22 -10.81 -6.70
C CYS A 107 -12.99 -11.59 -7.19
N ALA A 108 -13.09 -12.91 -7.37
CA ALA A 108 -11.96 -13.75 -7.76
C ALA A 108 -11.53 -13.58 -9.23
N GLY A 109 -12.36 -12.93 -10.06
CA GLY A 109 -12.08 -12.68 -11.48
C GLY A 109 -11.20 -11.46 -11.75
N CYS A 110 -11.06 -10.55 -10.78
CA CYS A 110 -10.22 -9.37 -10.88
C CYS A 110 -8.86 -9.67 -10.22
N LEU A 111 -7.76 -9.34 -10.91
CA LEU A 111 -6.37 -9.44 -10.43
C LEU A 111 -5.67 -10.80 -10.59
N ARG A 112 -5.70 -11.36 -11.81
CA ARG A 112 -4.57 -12.19 -12.27
C ARG A 112 -3.70 -11.37 -13.22
N LYS A 113 -2.85 -10.49 -12.67
CA LYS A 113 -1.84 -9.77 -13.48
C LYS A 113 -0.94 -10.80 -14.15
N LYS A 114 -1.00 -10.87 -15.48
CA LYS A 114 -0.09 -11.67 -16.30
C LYS A 114 1.32 -11.17 -15.99
N ARG A 115 2.22 -12.02 -15.47
CA ARG A 115 3.64 -11.67 -15.27
C ARG A 115 4.18 -11.18 -16.62
N GLY A 116 4.55 -9.90 -16.72
CA GLY A 116 5.01 -9.36 -18.01
C GLY A 116 5.36 -7.87 -18.08
N THR A 117 4.80 -7.01 -17.23
CA THR A 117 5.17 -5.59 -17.18
C THR A 117 5.55 -5.17 -15.76
N SER A 118 6.81 -4.75 -15.58
CA SER A 118 7.32 -4.19 -14.33
C SER A 118 6.84 -2.75 -14.09
N ALA A 119 6.31 -2.10 -15.13
CA ALA A 119 5.89 -0.71 -15.05
C ALA A 119 4.58 -0.55 -14.28
N THR A 120 4.51 0.52 -13.50
CA THR A 120 3.35 0.89 -12.69
C THR A 120 2.78 2.25 -13.04
N VAL A 121 3.62 3.16 -13.54
CA VAL A 121 3.24 4.50 -13.96
C VAL A 121 3.36 4.64 -15.47
N PHE A 122 2.40 5.36 -16.01
CA PHE A 122 2.00 5.28 -17.39
C PHE A 122 1.50 6.65 -17.82
N ALA A 123 1.99 7.17 -18.95
CA ALA A 123 1.59 8.50 -19.42
C ALA A 123 1.17 8.49 -20.90
N GLN A 124 0.17 9.31 -21.22
CA GLN A 124 -0.28 9.56 -22.59
C GLN A 124 -0.78 11.00 -22.73
N GLN A 125 -0.20 11.76 -23.65
CA GLN A 125 -0.74 13.06 -24.03
C GLN A 125 -2.09 12.87 -24.74
N LEU A 126 -3.12 13.58 -24.27
CA LEU A 126 -4.47 13.53 -24.86
C LEU A 126 -4.73 14.74 -25.76
N THR A 127 -4.30 15.93 -25.33
CA THR A 127 -4.38 17.20 -26.06
C THR A 127 -3.07 17.97 -25.92
N ASP A 128 -2.96 19.17 -26.49
CA ASP A 128 -1.81 20.05 -26.26
C ASP A 128 -1.68 20.49 -24.79
N ASN A 129 -2.79 20.47 -24.03
CA ASN A 129 -2.85 20.98 -22.66
C ASN A 129 -3.04 19.88 -21.60
N THR A 130 -3.47 18.68 -22.00
CA THR A 130 -3.93 17.65 -21.08
C THR A 130 -3.18 16.34 -21.27
N VAL A 131 -2.65 15.80 -20.16
CA VAL A 131 -1.99 14.49 -20.09
C VAL A 131 -2.78 13.54 -19.19
N LEU A 132 -2.92 12.29 -19.64
CA LEU A 132 -3.38 11.16 -18.85
C LEU A 132 -2.18 10.51 -18.16
N VAL A 133 -2.26 10.36 -16.85
CA VAL A 133 -1.31 9.66 -16.01
C VAL A 133 -2.05 8.55 -15.30
N ARG A 134 -1.65 7.29 -15.48
CA ARG A 134 -2.20 6.17 -14.73
C ARG A 134 -1.17 5.62 -13.78
N ILE A 135 -1.60 5.30 -12.57
CA ILE A 135 -0.83 4.55 -11.60
C ILE A 135 -1.60 3.25 -11.35
N ASP A 136 -1.06 2.10 -11.75
CA ASP A 136 -1.77 0.81 -11.65
C ASP A 136 -1.66 0.18 -10.27
N SER A 137 -0.57 0.47 -9.54
CA SER A 137 -0.28 -0.07 -8.22
C SER A 137 0.90 0.66 -7.63
N PHE A 138 1.02 0.68 -6.31
CA PHE A 138 2.17 1.25 -5.61
C PHE A 138 3.17 0.15 -5.23
N ASN A 139 4.38 0.18 -5.80
CA ASN A 139 5.46 -0.74 -5.44
C ASN A 139 6.83 -0.07 -5.57
N THR A 140 7.90 -0.82 -5.31
CA THR A 140 9.29 -0.32 -5.32
C THR A 140 9.75 0.29 -6.64
N GLU A 141 9.12 -0.05 -7.78
CA GLU A 141 9.44 0.55 -9.08
C GLU A 141 8.73 1.90 -9.28
N THR A 142 7.59 2.12 -8.61
CA THR A 142 6.76 3.32 -8.76
C THR A 142 7.53 4.60 -8.45
N ASP A 143 8.38 4.61 -7.41
CA ASP A 143 9.16 5.77 -7.02
C ASP A 143 10.09 6.29 -8.12
N ALA A 144 10.72 5.38 -8.87
CA ALA A 144 11.58 5.76 -9.98
C ALA A 144 10.78 6.33 -11.15
N GLU A 145 9.61 5.74 -11.42
CA GLU A 145 8.74 6.17 -12.52
C GLU A 145 8.05 7.51 -12.21
N LEU A 146 7.70 7.78 -10.95
CA LEU A 146 7.17 9.07 -10.50
C LEU A 146 8.17 10.22 -10.70
N ARG A 147 9.47 9.95 -10.57
CA ARG A 147 10.50 10.97 -10.88
C ARG A 147 10.56 11.31 -12.36
N GLU A 148 10.43 10.29 -13.22
CA GLU A 148 10.37 10.48 -14.68
C GLU A 148 9.08 11.23 -15.06
N LEU A 149 7.97 10.95 -14.37
CA LEU A 149 6.70 11.65 -14.54
C LEU A 149 6.84 13.16 -14.24
N GLY A 150 7.57 13.53 -13.18
CA GLY A 150 7.85 14.94 -12.88
C GLY A 150 8.50 15.71 -14.03
N VAL A 151 9.35 15.05 -14.84
CA VAL A 151 9.97 15.69 -16.02
C VAL A 151 8.96 15.92 -17.14
N LEU A 152 7.92 15.08 -17.24
CA LEU A 152 6.85 15.23 -18.23
C LEU A 152 5.81 16.29 -17.85
N ALA A 153 5.89 16.86 -16.65
CA ALA A 153 4.90 17.76 -16.10
C ALA A 153 4.89 19.13 -16.79
N GLU A 154 6.06 19.65 -17.16
CA GLU A 154 6.25 21.02 -17.66
C GLU A 154 5.24 21.48 -18.72
N PRO A 155 4.98 20.75 -19.84
CA PRO A 155 4.13 21.26 -20.91
C PRO A 155 2.61 21.24 -20.59
N PHE A 156 2.15 20.48 -19.59
CA PHE A 156 0.71 20.23 -19.43
C PHE A 156 0.12 20.99 -18.22
N PRO A 157 -0.76 21.98 -18.43
CA PRO A 157 -1.50 22.62 -17.32
C PRO A 157 -2.57 21.71 -16.69
N ASN A 158 -3.03 20.67 -17.41
CA ASN A 158 -4.11 19.79 -17.00
C ASN A 158 -3.64 18.33 -16.90
N VAL A 159 -4.09 17.63 -15.85
CA VAL A 159 -3.76 16.23 -15.60
C VAL A 159 -5.04 15.44 -15.36
N ILE A 160 -5.17 14.31 -16.03
CA ILE A 160 -6.11 13.27 -15.65
C ILE A 160 -5.29 12.18 -14.95
N LEU A 161 -5.47 12.01 -13.65
CA LEU A 161 -4.82 10.98 -12.84
C LEU A 161 -5.75 9.78 -12.70
N ASP A 162 -5.49 8.71 -13.44
CA ASP A 162 -6.29 7.49 -13.41
C ASP A 162 -5.83 6.53 -12.29
N LEU A 163 -6.68 6.38 -11.27
CA LEU A 163 -6.53 5.44 -10.16
C LEU A 163 -7.67 4.40 -10.14
N SER A 164 -8.50 4.33 -11.18
CA SER A 164 -9.77 3.59 -11.19
C SER A 164 -9.60 2.07 -10.97
N GLU A 165 -8.47 1.51 -11.36
CA GLU A 165 -8.12 0.09 -11.21
C GLU A 165 -6.94 -0.14 -10.25
N ASN A 166 -6.59 0.86 -9.43
CA ASN A 166 -5.43 0.80 -8.54
C ASN A 166 -5.81 0.28 -7.14
N PRO A 167 -5.40 -0.96 -6.76
CA PRO A 167 -5.75 -1.53 -5.47
C PRO A 167 -4.89 -1.01 -4.30
N GLY A 168 -4.02 -0.04 -4.56
CA GLY A 168 -3.06 0.48 -3.60
C GLY A 168 -1.71 -0.23 -3.68
N GLY A 169 -1.07 -0.42 -2.52
CA GLY A 169 0.25 -1.01 -2.40
C GLY A 169 1.11 -0.31 -1.36
N SER A 170 2.39 -0.10 -1.66
CA SER A 170 3.36 0.53 -0.75
C SER A 170 2.92 1.92 -0.32
N LEU A 171 2.84 2.15 0.99
CA LEU A 171 2.58 3.46 1.58
C LEU A 171 3.73 4.44 1.32
N GLU A 172 4.97 3.96 1.27
CA GLU A 172 6.14 4.79 0.94
C GLU A 172 6.00 5.39 -0.47
N SER A 173 5.65 4.54 -1.44
CA SER A 173 5.41 4.97 -2.82
C SER A 173 4.18 5.86 -2.96
N CYS A 174 3.15 5.64 -2.14
CA CYS A 174 2.00 6.53 -2.04
C CYS A 174 2.41 7.93 -1.57
N THR A 175 3.18 8.01 -0.47
CA THR A 175 3.69 9.29 0.05
C THR A 175 4.55 9.99 -0.99
N ALA A 176 5.43 9.25 -1.70
CA ALA A 176 6.22 9.82 -2.80
C ALA A 176 5.33 10.38 -3.92
N ALA A 177 4.21 9.73 -4.24
CA ALA A 177 3.24 10.24 -5.21
C ALA A 177 2.54 11.50 -4.70
N VAL A 178 2.13 11.54 -3.43
CA VAL A 178 1.53 12.74 -2.81
C VAL A 178 2.50 13.92 -2.88
N GLU A 179 3.76 13.70 -2.48
CA GLU A 179 4.81 14.72 -2.50
C GLU A 179 5.20 15.19 -3.91
N LEU A 180 4.89 14.42 -4.95
CA LEU A 180 5.11 14.86 -6.33
C LEU A 180 4.14 15.98 -6.73
N PHE A 181 2.93 15.98 -6.19
CA PHE A 181 1.86 16.92 -6.54
C PHE A 181 1.65 18.03 -5.51
N LEU A 182 1.95 17.78 -4.23
CA LEU A 182 1.74 18.76 -3.16
C LEU A 182 2.99 19.62 -2.91
N PRO A 183 2.81 20.94 -2.70
CA PRO A 183 3.88 21.80 -2.21
C PRO A 183 4.45 21.36 -0.86
N ALA A 184 5.68 21.77 -0.56
CA ALA A 184 6.33 21.72 0.75
C ALA A 184 5.42 22.03 1.96
N GLY A 185 5.25 21.12 2.91
CA GLY A 185 4.68 21.40 4.23
C GLY A 185 3.15 21.40 4.29
N ILE A 186 2.48 20.99 3.23
CA ILE A 186 1.02 20.88 3.16
C ILE A 186 0.56 19.62 3.89
N PRO A 187 -0.27 19.72 4.95
CA PRO A 187 -0.92 18.55 5.54
C PRO A 187 -1.79 17.85 4.51
N PHE A 188 -1.84 16.52 4.53
CA PHE A 188 -2.63 15.76 3.55
C PHE A 188 -3.47 14.63 4.12
N ASP A 189 -3.08 14.04 5.25
CA ASP A 189 -3.87 13.02 5.94
C ASP A 189 -3.61 13.06 7.45
N SER A 190 -4.46 12.42 8.24
CA SER A 190 -4.17 12.10 9.64
C SER A 190 -4.17 10.60 9.87
N VAL A 191 -3.12 10.10 10.49
CA VAL A 191 -2.98 8.69 10.82
C VAL A 191 -3.22 8.47 12.31
N VAL A 192 -3.98 7.45 12.63
CA VAL A 192 -4.13 6.94 14.00
C VAL A 192 -3.45 5.58 14.08
N ARG A 193 -2.57 5.42 15.06
CA ARG A 193 -1.86 4.17 15.35
C ARG A 193 -1.75 3.95 16.86
N ARG A 194 -1.35 2.74 17.26
CA ARG A 194 -1.02 2.46 18.66
C ARG A 194 0.19 3.29 19.08
N ASP A 195 0.12 3.86 20.28
CA ASP A 195 1.26 4.56 20.88
C ASP A 195 2.39 3.56 21.16
N ASP A 196 3.63 3.99 20.93
CA ASP A 196 4.78 3.17 21.27
C ASP A 196 4.92 3.16 22.80
N VAL A 197 4.70 1.98 23.40
CA VAL A 197 4.73 1.74 24.86
C VAL A 197 6.00 2.30 25.55
N GLN A 198 7.06 2.57 24.78
CA GLN A 198 8.37 3.02 25.28
C GLN A 198 8.39 4.47 25.79
N GLU A 199 7.51 5.37 25.35
CA GLU A 199 7.59 6.79 25.76
C GLU A 199 6.64 7.17 26.91
N THR A 200 5.43 6.59 26.96
CA THR A 200 4.36 7.10 27.84
C THR A 200 3.93 6.11 28.92
N GLY A 201 4.29 4.83 28.81
CA GLY A 201 3.84 3.78 29.72
C GLY A 201 2.34 3.46 29.64
N ASP A 202 1.62 4.10 28.71
CA ASP A 202 0.19 3.94 28.47
C ASP A 202 -0.03 3.32 27.08
N THR A 203 -0.88 2.29 26.97
CA THR A 203 -1.23 1.69 25.68
C THR A 203 -2.37 2.47 25.02
N GLY A 204 -2.07 3.70 24.60
CA GLY A 204 -3.03 4.60 23.96
C GLY A 204 -3.07 4.50 22.43
N PHE A 205 -3.84 5.40 21.82
CA PHE A 205 -3.75 5.70 20.40
C PHE A 205 -3.16 7.09 20.23
N VAL A 206 -2.21 7.24 19.32
CA VAL A 206 -1.70 8.53 18.87
C VAL A 206 -2.32 8.90 17.54
N ARG A 207 -2.57 10.20 17.36
CA ARG A 207 -2.96 10.77 16.07
C ARG A 207 -1.84 11.68 15.60
N GLU A 208 -1.35 11.42 14.40
CA GLU A 208 -0.33 12.23 13.75
C GLU A 208 -0.92 12.88 12.50
N ILE A 209 -0.49 14.11 12.21
CA ILE A 209 -0.78 14.78 10.95
C ILE A 209 0.39 14.53 10.01
N TRP A 210 0.09 14.00 8.84
CA TRP A 210 1.08 13.80 7.79
C TRP A 210 1.08 15.02 6.87
N SER A 211 2.28 15.54 6.60
CA SER A 211 2.50 16.67 5.72
C SER A 211 3.56 16.32 4.69
N SER A 212 3.42 16.87 3.48
CA SER A 212 4.44 16.74 2.43
C SER A 212 5.76 17.33 2.91
N THR A 213 6.86 16.61 2.75
CA THR A 213 8.19 17.03 3.23
C THR A 213 9.11 17.43 2.10
N ARG A 214 8.89 16.88 0.90
CA ARG A 214 9.66 17.18 -0.30
C ARG A 214 8.88 18.15 -1.18
N THR A 215 9.58 19.13 -1.75
CA THR A 215 9.01 20.03 -2.75
C THR A 215 8.97 19.30 -4.09
N GLY A 216 7.81 18.74 -4.46
CA GLY A 216 7.48 18.50 -5.87
C GLY A 216 6.91 19.79 -6.46
N ASP A 217 7.74 20.60 -7.09
CA ASP A 217 7.32 21.80 -7.83
C ASP A 217 6.77 21.48 -9.22
N ALA A 218 7.10 20.29 -9.75
CA ALA A 218 6.77 19.87 -11.11
C ALA A 218 5.28 19.98 -11.46
N TRP A 219 4.38 19.79 -10.49
CA TRP A 219 2.94 19.83 -10.71
C TRP A 219 2.21 20.99 -10.00
N GLU A 220 2.97 21.94 -9.44
CA GLU A 220 2.39 23.08 -8.74
C GLU A 220 1.51 23.93 -9.67
N GLY A 221 0.32 24.32 -9.19
CA GLY A 221 -0.62 25.18 -9.91
C GLY A 221 -1.38 24.52 -11.06
N LYS A 222 -1.21 23.21 -11.30
CA LYS A 222 -1.92 22.47 -12.35
C LYS A 222 -3.30 22.01 -11.87
N LYS A 223 -4.24 21.84 -12.82
CA LYS A 223 -5.54 21.24 -12.53
C LYS A 223 -5.47 19.73 -12.68
N ILE A 224 -6.06 19.00 -11.75
CA ILE A 224 -5.99 17.53 -11.68
C ILE A 224 -7.39 16.95 -11.56
N ALA A 225 -7.82 16.18 -12.55
CA ALA A 225 -8.99 15.32 -12.40
C ALA A 225 -8.52 13.91 -12.01
N VAL A 226 -8.97 13.40 -10.86
CA VAL A 226 -8.60 12.06 -10.37
C VAL A 226 -9.74 11.09 -10.67
N LEU A 227 -9.47 10.06 -11.47
CA LEU A 227 -10.46 9.03 -11.76
C LEU A 227 -10.44 8.00 -10.64
N ILE A 228 -11.60 7.83 -9.99
CA ILE A 228 -11.80 6.83 -8.94
C ILE A 228 -12.95 5.90 -9.27
N HIS A 229 -12.84 4.67 -8.81
CA HIS A 229 -13.82 3.62 -9.01
C HIS A 229 -13.69 2.58 -7.89
N GLN A 230 -14.56 1.57 -7.87
CA GLN A 230 -14.52 0.47 -6.88
C GLN A 230 -13.18 -0.31 -6.85
N GLY A 231 -12.33 -0.20 -7.89
CA GLY A 231 -11.00 -0.78 -7.92
C GLY A 231 -9.94 0.07 -7.21
N THR A 232 -10.24 1.35 -6.96
CA THR A 232 -9.40 2.29 -6.20
C THR A 232 -9.45 1.93 -4.72
N ALA A 233 -8.34 1.44 -4.17
CA ALA A 233 -8.28 0.99 -2.77
C ALA A 233 -7.00 1.45 -2.06
N SER A 234 -7.07 1.56 -0.73
CA SER A 234 -5.91 1.73 0.15
C SER A 234 -5.04 2.93 -0.24
N ALA A 235 -3.75 2.73 -0.53
CA ALA A 235 -2.84 3.80 -0.97
C ALA A 235 -3.41 4.68 -2.10
N ALA A 236 -4.19 4.12 -3.03
CA ALA A 236 -4.81 4.92 -4.10
C ALA A 236 -5.89 5.89 -3.55
N GLU A 237 -6.64 5.45 -2.54
CA GLU A 237 -7.63 6.29 -1.85
C GLU A 237 -6.96 7.39 -1.03
N ILE A 238 -5.84 7.08 -0.36
CA ILE A 238 -5.02 8.06 0.35
C ILE A 238 -4.54 9.13 -0.62
N LEU A 239 -3.98 8.75 -1.78
CA LEU A 239 -3.54 9.72 -2.79
C LEU A 239 -4.71 10.61 -3.26
N ALA A 240 -5.85 10.03 -3.63
CA ALA A 240 -7.02 10.80 -4.08
C ALA A 240 -7.49 11.81 -3.02
N ALA A 241 -7.64 11.38 -1.77
CA ALA A 241 -8.05 12.23 -0.66
C ALA A 241 -7.01 13.32 -0.36
N SER A 242 -5.72 12.96 -0.38
CA SER A 242 -4.59 13.85 -0.12
C SER A 242 -4.52 14.99 -1.13
N LEU A 243 -4.68 14.70 -2.43
CA LEU A 243 -4.68 15.72 -3.47
C LEU A 243 -5.89 16.64 -3.34
N ARG A 244 -7.09 16.06 -3.17
CA ARG A 244 -8.34 16.81 -3.05
C ARG A 244 -8.30 17.78 -1.86
N TYR A 245 -7.77 17.35 -0.72
CA TYR A 245 -7.59 18.22 0.45
C TYR A 245 -6.45 19.22 0.27
N GLY A 246 -5.24 18.73 -0.07
CA GLY A 246 -4.03 19.54 -0.07
C GLY A 246 -3.98 20.63 -1.15
N LEU A 247 -4.61 20.40 -2.30
CA LEU A 247 -4.71 21.40 -3.39
C LEU A 247 -6.07 22.11 -3.44
N GLY A 248 -7.07 21.56 -2.74
CA GLY A 248 -8.40 22.13 -2.66
C GLY A 248 -9.28 21.84 -3.88
N ASP A 249 -10.54 22.25 -3.76
CA ASP A 249 -11.61 21.78 -4.63
C ASP A 249 -11.67 22.42 -6.02
N THR A 250 -11.04 23.59 -6.15
CA THR A 250 -10.91 24.32 -7.42
C THR A 250 -9.80 23.77 -8.31
N ALA A 251 -8.80 23.11 -7.73
CA ALA A 251 -7.64 22.56 -8.44
C ALA A 251 -7.77 21.05 -8.69
N VAL A 252 -8.48 20.31 -7.83
CA VAL A 252 -8.60 18.85 -7.93
C VAL A 252 -10.07 18.44 -7.99
N MET A 253 -10.47 17.57 -8.91
CA MET A 253 -11.82 16.99 -8.95
C MET A 253 -11.77 15.47 -8.99
N LEU A 254 -12.53 14.81 -8.11
CA LEU A 254 -12.69 13.36 -8.12
C LEU A 254 -13.84 12.96 -9.06
N VAL A 255 -13.58 12.08 -10.02
CA VAL A 255 -14.54 11.70 -11.07
C VAL A 255 -14.72 10.19 -11.11
N GLY A 256 -15.96 9.73 -11.20
CA GLY A 256 -16.27 8.32 -11.44
C GLY A 256 -17.30 7.75 -10.48
N MET A 257 -16.93 6.70 -9.76
CA MET A 257 -17.81 5.99 -8.82
C MET A 257 -17.15 5.83 -7.44
N PRO A 258 -17.91 5.53 -6.37
CA PRO A 258 -17.35 5.33 -5.04
C PRO A 258 -16.18 4.34 -5.04
N SER A 259 -15.11 4.69 -4.32
CA SER A 259 -13.93 3.83 -4.16
C SER A 259 -14.19 2.66 -3.22
N TYR A 260 -13.17 1.83 -2.97
CA TYR A 260 -13.31 0.59 -2.22
C TYR A 260 -13.64 0.77 -0.73
N GLY A 261 -12.98 1.72 -0.05
CA GLY A 261 -13.16 2.00 1.37
C GLY A 261 -12.11 1.38 2.30
N LYS A 262 -10.87 1.21 1.88
CA LYS A 262 -9.79 0.68 2.74
C LYS A 262 -8.93 1.80 3.30
N SER A 263 -9.38 2.47 4.36
CA SER A 263 -8.58 3.47 5.07
C SER A 263 -7.61 2.90 6.11
N ILE A 264 -7.45 1.58 6.17
CA ILE A 264 -6.55 0.90 7.11
C ILE A 264 -5.27 0.43 6.41
N GLY A 265 -4.16 0.50 7.15
CA GLY A 265 -2.86 0.01 6.71
C GLY A 265 -2.26 -0.97 7.69
N GLN A 266 -1.24 -1.67 7.21
CA GLN A 266 -0.74 -2.88 7.85
C GLN A 266 0.76 -2.81 8.09
N TYR A 267 1.19 -3.45 9.17
CA TYR A 267 2.58 -3.82 9.39
C TYR A 267 2.82 -5.25 8.92
N ARG A 268 4.04 -5.52 8.47
CA ARG A 268 4.49 -6.82 8.00
C ARG A 268 5.72 -7.24 8.81
N PHE A 269 5.61 -8.36 9.51
CA PHE A 269 6.64 -8.88 10.39
C PHE A 269 7.10 -10.27 9.94
N CYS A 270 8.39 -10.43 9.70
CA CYS A 270 8.99 -11.75 9.46
C CYS A 270 9.25 -12.48 10.79
N LEU A 271 8.78 -13.71 10.88
CA LEU A 271 8.88 -14.57 12.05
C LEU A 271 9.96 -15.64 11.80
N TRP A 272 11.08 -15.49 12.51
CA TRP A 272 12.33 -16.20 12.25
C TRP A 272 12.37 -17.69 12.65
N ARG A 273 11.41 -18.20 13.45
CA ARG A 273 11.46 -19.59 13.95
C ARG A 273 10.75 -20.59 13.05
N SER A 274 9.59 -20.20 12.54
CA SER A 274 8.63 -21.05 11.84
C SER A 274 8.85 -21.01 10.32
N SER A 275 9.97 -21.55 9.84
CA SER A 275 10.24 -21.70 8.39
C SER A 275 10.03 -20.42 7.55
N GLY A 276 10.23 -19.25 8.15
CA GLY A 276 9.93 -17.96 7.53
C GLY A 276 8.45 -17.62 7.53
N ALA A 277 7.71 -17.75 8.64
CA ALA A 277 6.34 -17.22 8.68
C ALA A 277 6.33 -15.70 8.63
N GLU A 278 5.19 -15.16 8.24
CA GLU A 278 4.94 -13.75 8.11
C GLU A 278 3.60 -13.41 8.75
N LEU A 279 3.64 -12.42 9.63
CA LEU A 279 2.47 -11.82 10.25
C LEU A 279 2.22 -10.48 9.58
N VAL A 280 1.02 -10.31 9.04
CA VAL A 280 0.53 -9.05 8.52
C VAL A 280 -0.62 -8.61 9.40
N LEU A 281 -0.52 -7.44 10.03
CA LEU A 281 -1.54 -6.99 10.98
C LEU A 281 -1.93 -5.54 10.70
N THR A 282 -3.21 -5.23 10.88
CA THR A 282 -3.73 -3.86 10.76
C THR A 282 -3.25 -3.01 11.92
N GLY A 283 -2.38 -2.04 11.64
CA GLY A 283 -1.70 -1.26 12.68
C GLY A 283 -2.03 0.23 12.70
N PHE A 284 -2.59 0.75 11.60
CA PHE A 284 -2.88 2.17 11.49
C PHE A 284 -4.07 2.44 10.57
N ARG A 285 -4.73 3.59 10.79
CA ARG A 285 -5.91 4.03 10.06
C ARG A 285 -5.76 5.49 9.67
N PHE A 286 -6.09 5.77 8.43
CA PHE A 286 -6.11 7.10 7.85
C PHE A 286 -7.48 7.73 8.01
N PHE A 287 -7.47 9.04 8.22
CA PHE A 287 -8.66 9.87 8.33
C PHE A 287 -8.41 11.12 7.50
N PRO A 288 -9.17 11.29 6.40
CA PRO A 288 -8.98 12.41 5.50
C PRO A 288 -9.15 13.72 6.27
N LEU A 289 -8.33 14.71 5.90
CA LEU A 289 -8.40 16.04 6.48
C LEU A 289 -9.45 16.90 5.76
N GLY A 290 -9.93 17.94 6.44
CA GLY A 290 -10.82 18.96 5.88
C GLY A 290 -12.22 19.02 6.50
N ASP A 291 -12.86 20.17 6.32
CA ASP A 291 -14.21 20.40 6.84
C ASP A 291 -15.21 19.49 6.13
N GLY A 292 -15.91 18.67 6.91
CA GLY A 292 -16.85 17.68 6.37
C GLY A 292 -16.20 16.43 5.80
N ALA A 293 -14.87 16.26 5.94
CA ALA A 293 -14.18 15.03 5.58
C ALA A 293 -14.79 13.84 6.34
N ARG A 294 -15.26 12.86 5.57
CA ARG A 294 -15.92 11.67 6.12
C ARG A 294 -14.94 10.52 6.13
N ASP A 295 -14.99 9.75 7.20
CA ASP A 295 -14.36 8.45 7.23
C ASP A 295 -14.89 7.57 6.09
N TYR A 296 -13.99 7.21 5.19
CA TYR A 296 -14.27 6.40 4.00
C TYR A 296 -14.09 4.91 4.25
N HIS A 297 -13.71 4.48 5.46
CA HIS A 297 -13.59 3.06 5.75
C HIS A 297 -14.91 2.32 5.50
N GLU A 298 -14.85 1.19 4.79
CA GLU A 298 -15.98 0.33 4.41
C GLU A 298 -17.05 1.01 3.52
N ARG A 299 -16.81 2.26 3.10
CA ARG A 299 -17.78 3.05 2.33
C ARG A 299 -17.22 3.56 1.00
N GLY A 300 -15.91 3.78 0.95
CA GLY A 300 -15.26 4.45 -0.16
C GLY A 300 -15.36 5.96 -0.09
N ILE A 301 -14.47 6.62 -0.83
CA ILE A 301 -14.50 8.02 -1.17
C ILE A 301 -15.59 8.21 -2.23
N VAL A 302 -16.50 9.14 -1.99
CA VAL A 302 -17.52 9.53 -2.95
C VAL A 302 -16.91 10.54 -3.92
N PRO A 303 -17.03 10.34 -5.25
CA PRO A 303 -16.52 11.28 -6.23
C PRO A 303 -17.30 12.61 -6.20
N ASP A 304 -16.66 13.69 -6.61
CA ASP A 304 -17.29 15.00 -6.77
C ASP A 304 -18.24 14.99 -7.98
N ASP A 305 -17.84 14.34 -9.07
CA ASP A 305 -18.67 14.10 -10.25
C ASP A 305 -18.93 12.60 -10.45
N SER A 306 -20.18 12.21 -10.26
CA SER A 306 -20.62 10.81 -10.36
C SER A 306 -20.95 10.47 -11.82
N VAL A 307 -20.12 9.61 -12.41
CA VAL A 307 -20.26 9.20 -13.81
C VAL A 307 -20.71 7.75 -13.86
N SER A 308 -21.85 7.49 -14.50
CA SER A 308 -22.41 6.13 -14.65
C SER A 308 -21.72 5.28 -15.73
N SER A 309 -20.79 5.86 -16.48
CA SER A 309 -20.02 5.16 -17.50
C SER A 309 -18.95 4.29 -16.85
N ASN A 310 -19.01 2.98 -17.10
CA ASN A 310 -17.99 2.03 -16.67
C ASN A 310 -16.86 1.88 -17.70
N THR A 311 -16.86 2.71 -18.76
CA THR A 311 -15.78 2.71 -19.75
C THR A 311 -14.68 3.67 -19.31
N ARG A 312 -13.41 3.28 -19.49
CA ARG A 312 -12.28 4.17 -19.18
C ARG A 312 -12.37 5.48 -19.96
N TRP A 313 -12.73 5.41 -21.24
CA TRP A 313 -12.93 6.62 -22.05
C TRP A 313 -14.04 7.51 -21.50
N GLY A 314 -15.18 6.97 -21.05
CA GLY A 314 -16.24 7.77 -20.47
C GLY A 314 -15.80 8.54 -19.22
N LEU A 315 -14.98 7.93 -18.36
CA LEU A 315 -14.38 8.59 -17.20
C LEU A 315 -13.41 9.71 -17.63
N VAL A 316 -12.52 9.40 -18.59
CA VAL A 316 -11.55 10.36 -19.15
C VAL A 316 -12.25 11.55 -19.82
N ALA A 317 -13.33 11.30 -20.57
CA ALA A 317 -14.11 12.33 -21.24
C ALA A 317 -14.80 13.28 -20.25
N ALA A 318 -15.42 12.74 -19.19
CA ALA A 318 -16.03 13.54 -18.13
C ALA A 318 -15.00 14.40 -17.39
N ALA A 319 -13.87 13.80 -16.99
CA ALA A 319 -12.76 14.51 -16.37
C ALA A 319 -12.18 15.60 -17.29
N GLY A 320 -11.97 15.28 -18.56
CA GLY A 320 -11.45 16.20 -19.55
C GLY A 320 -12.39 17.38 -19.83
N ALA A 321 -13.71 17.15 -19.84
CA ALA A 321 -14.70 18.22 -20.02
C ALA A 321 -14.64 19.28 -18.90
N TRP A 322 -14.25 18.90 -17.69
CA TRP A 322 -14.02 19.85 -16.58
C TRP A 322 -12.68 20.60 -16.70
N LEU A 323 -11.64 19.93 -17.19
CA LEU A 323 -10.31 20.51 -17.37
C LEU A 323 -10.24 21.49 -18.55
N GLU A 324 -10.84 21.11 -19.69
CA GLU A 324 -10.67 21.76 -20.98
C GLU A 324 -12.00 21.80 -21.76
N PRO A 325 -12.58 22.98 -22.03
CA PRO A 325 -13.82 23.08 -22.80
C PRO A 325 -13.68 22.46 -24.21
N GLY A 326 -14.62 21.61 -24.58
CA GLY A 326 -14.59 20.92 -25.89
C GLY A 326 -13.58 19.77 -25.98
N PHE A 327 -13.06 19.30 -24.84
CA PHE A 327 -12.04 18.25 -24.72
C PHE A 327 -12.22 17.08 -25.69
N GLU A 328 -13.40 16.46 -25.77
CA GLU A 328 -13.63 15.31 -26.64
C GLU A 328 -13.34 15.59 -28.12
N GLY A 329 -13.57 16.82 -28.60
CA GLY A 329 -13.25 17.22 -29.97
C GLY A 329 -11.77 17.49 -30.22
N LEU A 330 -10.98 17.67 -29.14
CA LEU A 330 -9.55 17.93 -29.19
C LEU A 330 -8.73 16.63 -29.17
N VAL A 331 -9.26 15.56 -28.56
CA VAL A 331 -8.56 14.27 -28.47
C VAL A 331 -8.65 13.53 -29.81
N PRO A 332 -7.53 13.13 -30.43
CA PRO A 332 -7.55 12.35 -31.67
C PRO A 332 -8.40 11.07 -31.54
N GLN A 333 -9.25 10.78 -32.54
CA GLN A 333 -10.16 9.62 -32.51
C GLN A 333 -9.42 8.30 -32.22
N ALA A 334 -8.23 8.11 -32.77
CA ALA A 334 -7.41 6.93 -32.52
C ALA A 334 -7.08 6.71 -31.03
N ILE A 335 -6.91 7.79 -30.25
CA ILE A 335 -6.69 7.71 -28.81
C ILE A 335 -7.99 7.31 -28.09
N GLN A 336 -9.11 7.91 -28.47
CA GLN A 336 -10.43 7.58 -27.90
C GLN A 336 -10.75 6.09 -28.09
N ASP A 337 -10.51 5.59 -29.30
CA ASP A 337 -10.72 4.19 -29.65
C ASP A 337 -9.75 3.26 -28.87
N SER A 338 -8.48 3.65 -28.68
CA SER A 338 -7.50 2.85 -27.92
C SER A 338 -7.80 2.76 -26.43
N LEU A 339 -8.25 3.87 -25.82
CA LEU A 339 -8.56 3.91 -24.39
C LEU A 339 -9.81 3.09 -24.05
N SER A 340 -10.65 2.80 -25.06
CA SER A 340 -11.82 1.95 -24.94
C SER A 340 -11.48 0.45 -24.84
N VAL A 341 -10.25 0.01 -25.20
CA VAL A 341 -9.85 -1.42 -25.21
C VAL A 341 -8.35 -1.62 -24.87
N ASP A 342 -8.04 -1.92 -23.61
CA ASP A 342 -6.78 -2.52 -23.08
C ASP A 342 -5.42 -2.19 -23.75
N THR A 343 -5.18 -0.96 -24.24
CA THR A 343 -3.94 -0.61 -24.98
C THR A 343 -3.75 0.92 -24.99
N ILE A 344 -2.59 1.58 -24.92
CA ILE A 344 -1.24 1.38 -24.38
C ILE A 344 -0.99 2.70 -23.65
N LEU A 345 -0.58 2.64 -22.40
CA LEU A 345 0.11 3.79 -21.83
C LEU A 345 1.60 3.55 -21.99
N VAL A 346 2.32 4.58 -22.39
CA VAL A 346 3.77 4.47 -22.58
C VAL A 346 4.36 4.28 -21.18
N PRO A 347 4.99 3.13 -20.89
CA PRO A 347 5.72 2.99 -19.64
C PRO A 347 6.85 4.02 -19.66
N LEU A 348 6.99 4.77 -18.58
CA LEU A 348 8.03 5.81 -18.48
C LEU A 348 9.43 5.20 -18.62
N ARG A 349 9.62 3.98 -18.11
CA ARG A 349 10.79 3.15 -18.41
C ARG A 349 10.70 2.49 -19.78
N LYS A 350 11.66 2.80 -20.66
CA LYS A 350 12.00 1.91 -21.79
C LYS A 350 12.33 0.52 -21.24
N PRO A 351 11.82 -0.58 -21.83
CA PRO A 351 12.28 -1.91 -21.45
C PRO A 351 13.80 -1.95 -21.63
N ARG A 352 14.54 -2.23 -20.55
CA ARG A 352 15.93 -2.64 -20.69
C ARG A 352 15.92 -3.91 -21.51
N CYS A 353 16.21 -3.80 -22.81
CA CYS A 353 16.64 -4.96 -23.57
C CYS A 353 17.85 -5.52 -22.81
N TYR A 354 17.70 -6.72 -22.24
CA TYR A 354 18.83 -7.50 -21.77
C TYR A 354 19.66 -7.90 -23.00
N THR A 355 20.48 -6.98 -23.50
CA THR A 355 21.58 -7.31 -24.39
C THR A 355 22.70 -7.90 -23.53
N GLN A 356 22.75 -9.22 -23.55
CA GLN A 356 23.87 -10.10 -23.23
C GLN A 356 24.48 -9.99 -21.81
N LEU A 357 24.36 -11.11 -21.08
CA LEU A 357 25.15 -11.43 -19.89
C LEU A 357 26.65 -11.29 -20.23
N PRO A 358 27.46 -10.60 -19.40
CA PRO A 358 28.90 -10.83 -19.40
C PRO A 358 29.18 -12.16 -18.70
N ASP A 359 30.09 -12.93 -19.30
CA ASP A 359 30.61 -14.18 -18.78
C ASP A 359 31.13 -14.06 -17.35
N TRP A 360 30.96 -15.15 -16.62
CA TRP A 360 31.55 -15.40 -15.31
C TRP A 360 33.08 -15.45 -15.45
N GLU A 361 33.78 -14.37 -15.17
CA GLU A 361 35.22 -14.45 -14.87
C GLU A 361 35.41 -14.48 -13.35
N THR A 362 35.85 -15.64 -12.86
CA THR A 362 36.40 -15.83 -11.52
C THR A 362 37.52 -14.83 -11.25
N PRO A 363 37.53 -14.11 -10.12
CA PRO A 363 38.69 -13.30 -9.76
C PRO A 363 39.87 -14.21 -9.33
N PRO A 364 41.09 -13.94 -9.78
CA PRO A 364 42.28 -14.62 -9.28
C PRO A 364 42.77 -13.94 -8.00
N PHE A 365 42.93 -14.77 -6.96
CA PHE A 365 43.65 -14.58 -5.68
C PHE A 365 43.07 -13.62 -4.64
#